data_AF-A0A6L7S6F1-F1
#
_entry.id   AF-A0A6L7S6F1-F1
#
_cell.length_a   1.000
_cell.length_b   1.000
_cell.length_c   1.000
_cell.angle_alpha   90.00
_cell.angle_beta   90.00
_cell.angle_gamma   90.00
#
_symmetry.space_group_name_H-M   'P 1'
#
loop_
_entity.id
_entity.type
_entity.pdbx_description
1 polymer ?
#
loop_
_entity_poly.entity_id
_entity_poly.type
_entity_poly.pdbx_seq_one_letter_code
_entity_poly.pdbx_strand_id
1 'polypeptide(L)' 'YGREMYETWYKMIALLQSGLDVSSLITHRIHVDDFAEGFAAMLSGEAGKVVMDWN' A
#
# COMPACT_ATOMS: atom_id res chain seq x y z
N TYR A 1 6.30 -1.67 -22.00
CA TYR A 1 5.43 -2.03 -20.86
C TYR A 1 6.11 -2.85 -19.77
N GLY A 2 6.43 -4.15 -19.93
CA GLY A 2 7.03 -4.92 -18.82
C GLY A 2 8.39 -4.40 -18.31
N ARG A 3 9.27 -3.96 -19.23
CA ARG A 3 10.58 -3.38 -18.89
C ARG A 3 10.49 -2.00 -18.24
N GLU A 4 9.50 -1.18 -18.61
CA GLU A 4 9.31 0.16 -18.03
C GLU A 4 8.76 0.09 -16.60
N MET A 5 7.84 -0.86 -16.34
CA MET A 5 7.43 -1.14 -14.96
C MET A 5 8.65 -1.54 -14.13
N TYR A 6 9.48 -2.45 -14.64
CA TYR A 6 10.70 -2.89 -13.97
C TYR A 6 11.64 -1.73 -13.62
N GLU A 7 11.94 -0.85 -14.59
CA GLU A 7 12.75 0.36 -14.31
C GLU A 7 12.09 1.28 -13.27
N THR A 8 10.77 1.42 -13.29
CA THR A 8 10.03 2.24 -12.31
C THR A 8 10.10 1.64 -10.91
N TRP A 9 10.03 0.31 -10.77
CA TRP A 9 10.21 -0.38 -9.49
C TRP A 9 11.60 -0.13 -8.91
N TYR A 10 12.66 -0.19 -9.72
CA TYR A 10 14.02 0.13 -9.26
C TYR A 10 14.14 1.57 -8.77
N LYS A 11 13.54 2.53 -9.49
CA LYS A 11 13.52 3.94 -9.06
C LYS A 11 12.79 4.09 -7.72
N MET A 12 11.65 3.43 -7.54
CA MET A 12 10.92 3.46 -6.26
C MET A 12 11.71 2.83 -5.11
N ILE A 13 12.37 1.70 -5.34
CA ILE A 13 13.23 1.06 -4.32
C ILE A 13 14.40 2.00 -3.94
N ALA A 14 15.05 2.62 -4.92
CA ALA A 14 16.14 3.58 -4.67
C ALA A 14 15.65 4.79 -3.83
N LEU A 15 14.45 5.30 -4.10
CA LEU A 15 13.85 6.37 -3.31
C LEU A 15 13.59 5.94 -1.86
N LEU A 16 13.01 4.76 -1.64
CA LEU A 16 12.79 4.23 -0.29
C LEU A 16 14.11 4.03 0.47
N GLN A 17 15.12 3.47 -0.19
CA GLN A 17 16.46 3.29 0.40
C GLN A 17 17.18 4.62 0.70
N SER A 18 16.84 5.69 -0.04
CA SER A 18 17.37 7.03 0.21
C SER A 18 16.72 7.74 1.41
N GLY A 19 15.73 7.11 2.06
CA GLY A 19 15.07 7.64 3.26
C GLY A 19 13.67 8.21 3.03
N LEU A 20 13.06 7.98 1.86
CA LEU A 20 11.64 8.33 1.65
C LEU A 20 10.76 7.46 2.55
N ASP A 21 10.12 8.07 3.55
CA ASP A 21 9.13 7.41 4.38
C ASP A 21 7.74 7.50 3.73
N VAL A 22 7.13 6.33 3.48
CA VAL A 22 5.80 6.17 2.90
C VAL A 22 4.80 5.56 3.88
N SER A 23 5.19 5.38 5.14
CA SER A 23 4.38 4.74 6.18
C SER A 23 3.01 5.40 6.34
N SER A 24 2.93 6.72 6.22
CA SER A 24 1.72 7.53 6.34
C SER A 24 0.69 7.30 5.22
N LEU A 25 1.08 6.67 4.10
CA LEU A 25 0.14 6.30 3.04
C LEU A 25 -0.76 5.13 3.46
N ILE A 26 -0.29 4.29 4.38
CA ILE A 26 -1.05 3.16 4.89
C ILE A 26 -1.93 3.66 6.04
N THR A 27 -3.19 3.88 5.71
CA THR A 27 -4.19 4.41 6.66
C THR A 27 -4.81 3.33 7.53
N HIS A 28 -4.87 2.08 7.05
CA HIS A 28 -5.51 0.97 7.76
C HIS A 28 -4.65 -0.29 7.65
N ARG A 29 -4.51 -0.99 8.78
CA ARG A 29 -3.94 -2.33 8.88
C ARG A 29 -4.94 -3.19 9.65
N ILE A 30 -5.45 -4.22 9.00
CA ILE A 30 -6.51 -5.08 9.53
C ILE A 30 -6.15 -6.54 9.29
N HIS A 31 -6.74 -7.44 10.08
CA HIS A 31 -6.63 -8.86 9.82
C HIS A 31 -7.39 -9.23 8.55
N VAL A 32 -6.94 -10.25 7.82
CA VAL A 32 -7.56 -10.68 6.56
C VAL A 32 -9.03 -11.10 6.72
N ASP A 33 -9.40 -11.58 7.90
CA ASP A 33 -10.79 -11.96 8.20
C ASP A 33 -11.75 -10.74 8.15
N ASP A 34 -11.21 -9.53 8.37
CA ASP A 34 -11.95 -8.27 8.32
C ASP A 34 -11.96 -7.65 6.90
N PHE A 35 -11.71 -8.44 5.85
CA PHE A 35 -11.59 -7.94 4.48
C PHE A 35 -12.77 -7.05 4.06
N ALA A 36 -14.00 -7.40 4.48
CA ALA A 36 -15.22 -6.67 4.16
C ALA A 36 -15.18 -5.22 4.70
N GLU A 37 -14.68 -5.02 5.91
CA GLU A 37 -14.47 -3.70 6.50
C GLU A 37 -13.41 -2.92 5.72
N GLY A 38 -12.31 -3.57 5.34
CA GLY A 38 -11.27 -2.95 4.53
C GLY A 38 -11.77 -2.46 3.17
N PHE A 39 -12.63 -3.23 2.50
CA PHE A 39 -13.27 -2.77 1.26
C PHE A 39 -14.28 -1.64 1.50
N ALA A 40 -15.07 -1.71 2.57
CA ALA A 40 -15.99 -0.63 2.93
C ALA A 40 -15.25 0.69 3.20
N ALA A 41 -14.13 0.65 3.92
CA ALA A 41 -13.27 1.80 4.16
C ALA A 41 -12.72 2.41 2.85
N MET A 42 -12.25 1.57 1.92
CA MET A 42 -11.82 2.03 0.59
C MET A 42 -12.95 2.68 -0.21
N LEU A 43 -14.18 2.13 -0.15
CA LEU A 43 -15.34 2.68 -0.86
C LEU A 43 -15.88 3.97 -0.24
N SER A 44 -15.75 4.14 1.07
CA SER A 44 -16.17 5.35 1.79
C SER A 44 -15.35 6.59 1.40
N GLY A 45 -14.15 6.40 0.85
CA GLY A 45 -13.20 7.46 0.56
C GLY A 45 -12.35 7.92 1.77
N GLU A 46 -12.54 7.31 2.94
CA GLU A 46 -11.79 7.63 4.16
C GLU A 46 -10.47 6.84 4.28
N ALA A 47 -10.19 5.92 3.35
CA ALA A 47 -8.95 5.16 3.31
C ALA A 47 -8.03 5.59 2.15
N GLY A 48 -6.75 5.79 2.44
CA GLY A 48 -5.70 6.01 1.42
C GLY A 48 -5.12 4.70 0.90
N LYS A 49 -4.79 3.79 1.82
CA LYS A 49 -4.38 2.41 1.52
C LYS A 49 -4.73 1.52 2.71
N VAL A 50 -5.36 0.40 2.41
CA VAL A 50 -5.60 -0.69 3.36
C VAL A 50 -4.59 -1.80 3.09
N VAL A 51 -3.95 -2.30 4.14
CA VAL A 51 -3.10 -3.50 4.11
C VAL A 51 -3.77 -4.54 5.00
N MET A 52 -3.97 -5.74 4.45
CA MET A 52 -4.50 -6.89 5.17
C MET A 52 -3.37 -7.86 5.47
N ASP A 53 -3.30 -8.36 6.70
CA ASP A 53 -2.31 -9.36 7.12
C ASP A 53 -2.98 -10.66 7.64
N TRP A 54 -2.19 -11.73 7.70
CA TRP A 54 -2.63 -13.09 8.04
C TRP A 54 -2.13 -13.54 9.42
N ASN A 55 -1.63 -12.61 10.24
CA ASN A 55 -0.94 -12.92 11.50
C ASN A 55 -1.87 -12.79 12.71
#